data_AF-A0A6P1MJM2-F1
#
_entry.id   AF-A0A6P1MJM2-F1
#
_cell.length_a   1.000
_cell.length_b   1.000
_cell.length_c   1.000
_cell.angle_alpha   90.00
_cell.angle_beta   90.00
_cell.angle_gamma   90.00
#
_symmetry.space_group_name_H-M   'P 1'
#
loop_
_entity.id
_entity.type
_entity.pdbx_description
1 polymer ?
#
loop_
_entity_poly.entity_id
_entity_poly.type
_entity_poly.pdbx_seq_one_letter_code
_entity_poly.pdbx_strand_id
1 'polypeptide(L)'
;MYREKLTQYIDNKQSEMLKNLADFIQIPSISENKNQVSEALNYALNLGKSLGFKVSLVLDGQVGVIEMGGGQETLGILSHVDVVAPGDMDKWMTPLLRLLSNRAISMEEAPLMIRGPSLLLYMP
;
A
#
# COMPACT_ATOMS: atom_id res chain seq x y z
N MET A 1 25.61 -12.25 6.85
CA MET A 1 25.35 -13.08 5.65
C MET A 1 23.91 -12.99 5.11
N TYR A 2 22.85 -13.46 5.78
CA TYR A 2 21.48 -13.34 5.22
C TYR A 2 20.93 -11.91 5.23
N ARG A 3 21.19 -11.15 6.30
CA ARG A 3 20.79 -9.76 6.42
C ARG A 3 21.33 -8.89 5.28
N GLU A 4 22.63 -8.99 4.97
CA GLU A 4 23.24 -8.19 3.90
C GLU A 4 22.68 -8.53 2.53
N LYS A 5 22.45 -9.83 2.24
CA LYS A 5 21.81 -10.26 0.99
C LYS A 5 20.38 -9.72 0.87
N LEU A 6 19.61 -9.72 1.96
CA LEU A 6 18.27 -9.15 2.00
C LEU A 6 18.30 -7.63 1.80
N THR A 7 19.18 -6.91 2.49
CA THR A 7 19.32 -5.46 2.31
C THR A 7 19.69 -5.13 0.86
N GLN A 8 20.67 -5.82 0.28
CA GLN A 8 21.07 -5.61 -1.10
C GLN A 8 19.93 -5.92 -2.09
N TYR A 9 19.12 -6.95 -1.83
CA TYR A 9 17.95 -7.25 -2.62
C TYR A 9 16.90 -6.12 -2.56
N ILE A 10 16.62 -5.61 -1.35
CA ILE A 10 15.68 -4.50 -1.13
C ILE A 10 16.19 -3.23 -1.84
N ASP A 11 17.47 -2.90 -1.69
CA ASP A 11 18.09 -1.74 -2.33
C ASP A 11 17.98 -1.82 -3.86
N ASN A 12 18.25 -2.99 -4.44
CA ASN A 12 18.12 -3.23 -5.88
C ASN A 12 16.66 -3.13 -6.38
N LYS A 13 15.67 -3.26 -5.49
CA LYS A 13 14.25 -3.13 -5.81
C LYS A 13 13.68 -1.74 -5.53
N GLN A 14 14.49 -0.80 -5.01
CA GLN A 14 14.02 0.52 -4.59
C GLN A 14 13.26 1.26 -5.69
N SER A 15 13.80 1.32 -6.91
CA SER A 15 13.14 2.02 -8.03
C SER A 15 11.78 1.41 -8.39
N GLU A 16 11.67 0.08 -8.34
CA GLU A 16 10.42 -0.65 -8.59
C GLU A 16 9.41 -0.39 -7.47
N MET A 17 9.83 -0.45 -6.21
CA MET A 17 8.98 -0.15 -5.06
C MET A 17 8.45 1.29 -5.10
N LEU A 18 9.31 2.26 -5.43
CA LEU A 18 8.93 3.66 -5.58
C LEU A 18 7.94 3.86 -6.73
N LYS A 19 8.14 3.19 -7.86
CA LYS A 19 7.20 3.23 -8.99
C LYS A 19 5.84 2.64 -8.58
N ASN A 20 5.84 1.46 -7.97
CA ASN A 20 4.61 0.80 -7.54
C ASN A 20 3.85 1.64 -6.51
N LEU A 21 4.57 2.31 -5.61
CA LEU A 21 3.99 3.26 -4.66
C LEU A 21 3.42 4.49 -5.38
N ALA A 22 4.17 5.08 -6.33
CA ALA A 22 3.72 6.22 -7.13
C ALA A 22 2.42 5.93 -7.88
N ASP A 23 2.37 4.79 -8.56
CA ASP A 23 1.19 4.33 -9.28
C ASP A 23 0.02 4.08 -8.31
N PHE A 24 0.30 3.55 -7.12
CA PHE A 24 -0.72 3.30 -6.10
C PHE A 24 -1.32 4.59 -5.52
N ILE A 25 -0.49 5.59 -5.17
CA ILE A 25 -0.96 6.85 -4.57
C ILE A 25 -1.69 7.75 -5.57
N GLN A 26 -1.46 7.56 -6.88
CA GLN A 26 -2.19 8.28 -7.93
C GLN A 26 -3.67 7.92 -7.98
N ILE A 27 -4.07 6.76 -7.42
CA ILE A 27 -5.47 6.37 -7.27
C ILE A 27 -6.04 7.13 -6.07
N PRO A 28 -6.94 8.11 -6.28
CA PRO A 28 -7.45 8.93 -5.20
C PRO A 28 -8.59 8.21 -4.49
N SER A 29 -8.28 7.16 -3.72
CA SER A 29 -9.25 6.30 -3.02
C SER A 29 -9.92 6.98 -1.83
N ILE A 30 -10.56 8.13 -2.06
CA ILE A 30 -11.28 8.87 -1.03
C ILE A 30 -12.39 7.97 -0.46
N SER A 31 -12.49 7.85 0.86
CA SER A 31 -13.37 6.88 1.55
C SER A 31 -14.82 6.93 1.08
N GLU A 32 -15.34 8.11 0.74
CA GLU A 32 -16.69 8.31 0.22
C GLU A 32 -16.86 7.81 -1.24
N ASN A 33 -15.78 7.67 -2.00
CA ASN A 33 -15.79 7.18 -3.38
C ASN A 33 -15.44 5.69 -3.47
N LYS A 34 -16.47 4.86 -3.30
CA LYS A 34 -16.36 3.39 -3.35
C LYS A 34 -15.71 2.85 -4.63
N ASN A 35 -15.87 3.52 -5.77
CA ASN A 35 -15.27 3.07 -7.03
C ASN A 35 -13.74 3.24 -7.00
N GLN A 36 -13.24 4.37 -6.50
CA GLN A 36 -11.80 4.62 -6.37
C GLN A 36 -11.17 3.77 -5.26
N VAL A 37 -11.91 3.50 -4.18
CA VAL A 37 -11.50 2.55 -3.14
C VAL A 37 -11.38 1.13 -3.71
N SER A 38 -12.35 0.69 -4.51
CA SER A 38 -12.31 -0.61 -5.19
C SER A 38 -11.15 -0.69 -6.20
N GLU A 39 -10.88 0.39 -6.94
CA GLU A 39 -9.74 0.48 -7.84
C GLU A 39 -8.40 0.32 -7.09
N ALA A 40 -8.23 1.02 -5.97
CA ALA A 40 -7.05 0.89 -5.13
C ALA A 40 -6.88 -0.52 -4.54
N LEU A 41 -7.97 -1.14 -4.09
CA LEU A 41 -7.95 -2.53 -3.61
C LEU A 41 -7.50 -3.49 -4.71
N ASN A 42 -8.07 -3.37 -5.91
CA ASN A 42 -7.70 -4.18 -7.05
C ASN A 42 -6.24 -3.98 -7.47
N TYR A 43 -5.73 -2.74 -7.41
CA TYR A 43 -4.32 -2.47 -7.67
C TYR A 43 -3.42 -3.23 -6.69
N ALA A 44 -3.70 -3.16 -5.39
CA ALA A 44 -2.91 -3.84 -4.36
C ALA A 44 -2.92 -5.38 -4.54
N LEU A 45 -4.07 -5.96 -4.87
CA LEU A 45 -4.20 -7.39 -5.14
C LEU A 45 -3.47 -7.82 -6.41
N ASN A 46 -3.56 -7.02 -7.48
CA ASN A 46 -2.83 -7.32 -8.72
C ASN A 46 -1.32 -7.23 -8.52
N LEU A 47 -0.84 -6.25 -7.75
CA LEU A 47 0.56 -6.17 -7.35
C LEU A 47 0.97 -7.41 -6.55
N GLY A 48 0.17 -7.80 -5.54
CA GLY A 48 0.39 -9.02 -4.77
C GLY A 48 0.51 -10.26 -5.67
N LYS A 49 -0.41 -10.41 -6.62
CA LYS A 49 -0.38 -11.50 -7.60
C LYS A 49 0.88 -11.48 -8.46
N SER A 50 1.32 -10.30 -8.93
CA SER A 50 2.55 -10.17 -9.72
C SER A 50 3.82 -10.49 -8.93
N LEU A 51 3.79 -10.32 -7.61
CA LEU A 51 4.89 -10.69 -6.70
C LEU A 51 4.88 -12.19 -6.35
N GLY A 52 3.90 -12.96 -6.85
CA GLY A 52 3.79 -14.40 -6.65
C GLY A 52 2.95 -14.81 -5.43
N PHE A 53 2.22 -13.88 -4.81
CA PHE A 53 1.32 -14.20 -3.71
C PHE A 53 0.01 -14.82 -4.19
N LYS A 54 -0.63 -15.60 -3.32
CA LYS A 54 -2.02 -16.01 -3.51
C LYS A 54 -2.91 -14.85 -3.13
N VAL A 55 -3.87 -14.52 -3.99
CA VAL A 55 -4.79 -13.41 -3.75
C VAL A 55 -6.23 -13.83 -3.90
N SER A 56 -7.11 -13.32 -3.04
CA SER A 56 -8.54 -13.54 -3.12
C SER A 56 -9.33 -12.30 -2.69
N LEU A 57 -10.51 -12.14 -3.26
CA LEU A 57 -11.51 -11.15 -2.83
C LEU A 57 -12.58 -11.87 -2.00
N VAL A 58 -12.95 -11.27 -0.87
CA VAL A 58 -14.00 -11.75 0.03
C VAL A 58 -14.94 -10.60 0.41
N LEU A 59 -16.03 -10.91 1.12
CA LEU A 59 -17.04 -9.92 1.55
C LEU A 59 -17.56 -9.05 0.39
N ASP A 60 -18.02 -9.70 -0.67
CA ASP A 60 -18.52 -9.05 -1.89
C ASP A 60 -17.52 -8.09 -2.55
N GLY A 61 -16.23 -8.42 -2.45
CA GLY A 61 -15.14 -7.64 -3.05
C GLY A 61 -14.69 -6.44 -2.22
N GLN A 62 -15.14 -6.32 -0.97
CA GLN A 62 -14.74 -5.24 -0.06
C GLN A 62 -13.42 -5.52 0.65
N VAL A 63 -13.03 -6.80 0.77
CA VAL A 63 -11.79 -7.19 1.44
C VAL A 63 -10.94 -8.04 0.52
N GLY A 64 -9.67 -7.64 0.41
CA GLY A 64 -8.63 -8.37 -0.29
C GLY A 64 -7.77 -9.15 0.69
N VAL A 65 -7.46 -10.39 0.35
CA VAL A 65 -6.56 -11.26 1.11
C VAL A 65 -5.35 -11.58 0.24
N ILE A 66 -4.15 -11.37 0.77
CA ILE A 66 -2.86 -11.67 0.13
C ILE A 66 -2.09 -12.62 1.06
N GLU A 67 -1.77 -13.81 0.58
CA GLU A 67 -1.21 -14.89 1.40
C GLU A 67 0.08 -15.47 0.80
N MET A 68 1.01 -15.83 1.69
CA MET A 68 2.23 -16.58 1.39
C MET A 68 2.50 -17.60 2.51
N GLY A 69 3.05 -18.75 2.14
CA GLY A 69 3.47 -19.78 3.10
C GLY A 69 2.47 -20.90 3.28
N GLY A 70 2.70 -21.72 4.30
CA GLY A 70 1.90 -22.91 4.63
C GLY A 70 2.35 -23.59 5.92
N GLY A 71 2.89 -22.80 6.87
CA GLY A 71 3.31 -23.27 8.18
C GLY A 71 2.12 -23.46 9.13
N GLN A 72 2.41 -23.92 10.36
CA GLN A 72 1.38 -24.10 11.39
C GLN A 72 0.95 -22.77 12.03
N GLU A 73 1.86 -21.79 12.09
CA GLU A 73 1.59 -20.46 12.62
C GLU A 73 1.33 -19.47 11.48
N THR A 74 0.46 -18.50 11.74
CA THR A 74 0.10 -17.44 10.78
C THR A 74 0.28 -16.08 11.41
N LEU A 75 1.01 -15.19 10.73
CA LEU A 75 1.08 -13.77 11.06
C LEU A 75 0.13 -13.00 10.15
N GLY A 76 -0.90 -12.37 10.74
CA GLY A 76 -1.83 -11.50 10.02
C GLY A 76 -1.35 -10.04 10.00
N ILE A 77 -1.53 -9.38 8.86
CA ILE A 77 -1.37 -7.93 8.73
C ILE A 77 -2.67 -7.40 8.12
N LEU A 78 -3.35 -6.50 8.84
CA LEU A 78 -4.58 -5.88 8.38
C LEU A 78 -4.26 -4.44 7.95
N SER A 79 -4.72 -4.01 6.78
CA SER A 79 -4.51 -2.64 6.32
C SER A 79 -5.77 -2.14 5.62
N HIS A 80 -5.81 -0.85 5.35
CA HIS A 80 -6.87 -0.22 4.55
C HIS A 80 -6.25 0.54 3.37
N VAL A 81 -7.04 0.74 2.31
CA VAL A 81 -6.58 1.36 1.06
C VAL A 81 -7.26 2.70 0.79
N ASP A 82 -8.28 3.06 1.56
CA ASP A 82 -8.97 4.34 1.46
C ASP A 82 -8.20 5.46 2.17
N VAL A 83 -8.46 6.69 1.74
CA VAL A 83 -7.85 7.92 2.28
C VAL A 83 -8.91 8.96 2.56
N VAL A 84 -8.60 9.91 3.43
CA VAL A 84 -9.46 11.08 3.66
C VAL A 84 -9.33 12.07 2.50
N ALA A 85 -10.40 12.84 2.25
CA ALA A 85 -10.36 13.92 1.27
C ALA A 85 -9.24 14.94 1.60
N PRO A 86 -8.60 15.54 0.58
CA PRO A 86 -7.41 16.37 0.78
C PRO A 86 -7.65 17.71 1.50
N GLY A 87 -8.92 18.08 1.72
CA GLY A 87 -9.29 19.35 2.32
C GLY A 87 -8.94 20.54 1.42
N ASP A 88 -8.46 21.62 2.04
CA ASP A 88 -8.13 22.87 1.36
C ASP A 88 -6.75 22.80 0.68
N MET A 89 -6.76 22.70 -0.65
CA MET A 89 -5.55 22.55 -1.48
C MET A 89 -4.60 23.75 -1.40
N ASP A 90 -5.07 24.94 -1.06
CA ASP A 90 -4.22 26.14 -0.96
C ASP A 90 -3.28 26.08 0.25
N LYS A 91 -3.55 25.18 1.19
CA LYS A 91 -2.69 24.92 2.37
C LYS A 91 -1.59 23.90 2.09
N TRP A 92 -1.60 23.26 0.92
CA TRP A 92 -0.61 22.25 0.56
C TRP A 92 0.56 22.87 -0.19
N MET A 93 1.79 22.65 0.32
CA MET A 93 3.01 23.06 -0.37
C MET A 93 3.32 22.18 -1.59
N THR A 94 2.91 20.91 -1.54
CA THR A 94 3.09 19.93 -2.60
C THR A 94 1.71 19.38 -2.98
N PRO A 95 1.30 19.40 -4.27
CA PRO A 95 0.05 18.78 -4.67
C PRO A 95 0.03 17.29 -4.35
N LEU A 96 -0.99 16.81 -3.64
CA LEU A 96 -1.10 15.43 -3.13
C LEU A 96 -0.86 14.33 -4.17
N LEU A 97 -1.28 14.56 -5.42
CA LEU A 97 -1.19 13.57 -6.51
C LEU A 97 0.02 13.79 -7.42
N ARG A 98 0.90 14.76 -7.09
CA ARG A 98 2.13 15.05 -7.83
C ARG A 98 3.39 14.76 -7.01
N LEU A 99 3.27 13.84 -6.06
CA LEU A 99 4.41 13.25 -5.38
C LEU A 99 5.09 12.28 -6.34
N LEU A 100 6.40 12.46 -6.50
CA LEU A 100 7.34 11.62 -7.24
C LEU A 100 7.64 12.05 -8.68
N SER A 101 8.25 13.24 -8.83
CA SER A 101 9.08 13.51 -10.00
C SER A 101 10.49 14.04 -9.70
N ASN A 102 11.02 14.04 -8.46
CA ASN A 102 12.47 14.18 -8.11
C ASN A 102 12.80 14.58 -6.64
N ARG A 103 11.99 14.31 -5.61
CA ARG A 103 12.39 14.58 -4.21
C ARG A 103 12.03 13.45 -3.26
N ALA A 104 12.92 13.22 -2.28
CA ALA A 104 12.65 12.39 -1.12
C ALA A 104 11.48 12.98 -0.33
N ILE A 105 10.51 12.14 0.00
CA ILE A 105 9.34 12.51 0.82
C ILE A 105 9.83 12.65 2.26
N SER A 106 9.59 13.80 2.90
CA SER A 106 9.77 13.92 4.35
C SER A 106 8.55 13.31 5.06
N MET A 107 8.80 12.62 6.17
CA MET A 107 7.76 11.96 6.99
C MET A 107 6.68 12.91 7.55
N GLU A 108 6.86 14.23 7.42
CA GLU A 108 5.93 15.24 7.90
C GLU A 108 4.77 15.52 6.92
N GLU A 109 4.90 15.19 5.63
CA GLU A 109 3.84 15.35 4.62
C GLU A 109 2.98 14.08 4.44
N ALA A 110 3.41 12.97 5.01
CA ALA A 110 2.75 11.66 4.96
C ALA A 110 1.57 11.41 5.95
N PRO A 111 1.34 12.17 7.06
CA PRO A 111 0.37 11.74 8.08
C PRO A 111 -1.10 11.72 7.63
N LEU A 112 -1.46 12.44 6.56
CA LEU A 112 -2.83 12.46 6.01
C LEU A 112 -3.06 11.38 4.94
N MET A 113 -2.01 10.64 4.55
CA MET A 113 -1.99 9.68 3.45
C MET A 113 -1.52 8.28 3.91
N ILE A 114 -1.80 7.92 5.17
CA ILE A 114 -1.30 6.66 5.73
C ILE A 114 -2.20 5.50 5.27
N ARG A 115 -1.85 4.85 4.16
CA ARG A 115 -2.21 3.46 3.86
C ARG A 115 -1.26 2.54 4.64
N GLY A 116 -1.37 2.57 5.96
CA GLY A 116 -0.45 1.93 6.87
C GLY A 116 -0.98 0.58 7.38
N PRO A 117 -0.12 -0.45 7.49
CA PRO A 117 -0.54 -1.70 8.10
C PRO A 117 -0.87 -1.49 9.59
N SER A 118 -2.04 -1.96 9.99
CA SER A 118 -2.41 -2.26 11.38
C SER A 118 -2.03 -3.70 11.69
N LEU A 119 -1.18 -3.89 12.71
CA LEU A 119 -0.79 -5.24 13.11
C LEU A 119 -1.95 -5.92 13.86
N LEU A 120 -2.43 -7.04 13.35
CA LEU A 120 -3.36 -7.91 14.05
C LEU A 120 -2.66 -9.24 14.35
N LEU A 121 -2.26 -9.44 15.61
CA LEU A 121 -1.75 -10.72 16.07
C LEU A 121 -2.93 -11.65 16.32
N TYR A 122 -3.13 -12.62 15.43
CA TYR A 122 -4.00 -13.75 15.68
C TYR A 122 -3.14 -14.91 16.20
N MET A 123 -3.29 -15.22 17.49
CA MET A 123 -2.72 -16.44 18.07
C MET A 123 -3.87 -17.45 18.22
N PRO A 124 -3.76 -18.66 17.62
CA PRO A 124 -4.78 -19.70 17.73
C PRO A 124 -4.94 -20.22 19.17
#